data_AF-A0A9P8AS36-F1
#
_entry.id   AF-A0A9P8AS36-F1
#
_cell.length_a   1.000
_cell.length_b   1.000
_cell.length_c   1.000
_cell.angle_alpha   90.00
_cell.angle_beta   90.00
_cell.angle_gamma   90.00
#
_symmetry.space_group_name_H-M   'P 1'
#
loop_
_entity.id
_entity.type
_entity.pdbx_description
1 polymer ?
#
loop_
_entity_poly.entity_id
_entity_poly.type
_entity_poly.pdbx_seq_one_letter_code
_entity_poly.pdbx_strand_id
1 'polypeptide(L)'
;MSPSDESYDSDETFKPAKQRQRTSTMAKRRKLSRKQHPSDPESANEPNTQLDSFFREIACSDSPGRAFEDVFEALVPDYAEVRNNLHRKEGGKDEYGVQLRTLTRFESSCVLDSFSQGDVPYATYFLLRKLKLDREQRRVNFSPADPRLIESITGDTLPSVQEQQDLPNSKVLEALQDIQTTAYEVSFASRLQGTMPSRTPGLLALDWETVTPWMALMNDVRQHYRLAHPGQNHVAETSAPIEYCSLRACHLGQVHELLAGAFWEGIDVSDSLDYWPERCTVVATYKRLVVGIAIISSPRETYITFLAVKPGWDNAQIATSMLYHLIQLNPHKDITLHVSANNPALLLYNRFGFKAEGFVVGFYEAYLDPQSRSSTNAFRLRLRH
;
A
#
# COMPACT_ATOMS: atom_id res chain seq x y z
N MET A 1 11.04 -66.41 -27.65
CA MET A 1 9.70 -66.99 -27.41
C MET A 1 8.97 -66.03 -26.50
N SER A 2 8.12 -65.18 -27.07
CA SER A 2 6.98 -64.52 -26.40
C SER A 2 6.00 -65.61 -25.93
N PRO A 3 5.09 -65.37 -24.97
CA PRO A 3 3.98 -64.41 -25.07
C PRO A 3 3.74 -63.67 -23.71
N SER A 4 2.82 -62.74 -23.49
CA SER A 4 1.53 -62.42 -24.12
C SER A 4 1.11 -61.04 -23.59
N ASP A 5 0.40 -60.32 -24.45
CA ASP A 5 -0.37 -59.11 -24.16
C ASP A 5 -1.41 -59.33 -23.06
N GLU A 6 -1.53 -58.39 -22.12
CA GLU A 6 -2.78 -58.12 -21.42
C GLU A 6 -3.14 -56.64 -21.58
N SER A 7 -4.14 -56.41 -22.43
CA SER A 7 -4.93 -55.21 -22.53
C SER A 7 -5.91 -55.14 -21.36
N TYR A 8 -5.98 -54.02 -20.65
CA TYR A 8 -7.18 -53.62 -19.94
C TYR A 8 -7.67 -52.27 -20.45
N ASP A 9 -8.93 -52.32 -20.83
CA ASP A 9 -9.75 -51.32 -21.48
C ASP A 9 -10.62 -50.60 -20.43
N SER A 10 -11.27 -49.52 -20.86
CA SER A 10 -12.45 -48.84 -20.30
C SER A 10 -12.29 -47.79 -19.17
N ASP A 11 -12.31 -46.54 -19.62
CA ASP A 11 -13.40 -45.57 -19.41
C ASP A 11 -13.98 -45.42 -17.99
N GLU A 12 -13.50 -44.41 -17.25
CA GLU A 12 -14.33 -43.71 -16.26
C GLU A 12 -14.72 -42.32 -16.77
N THR A 13 -16.00 -42.24 -17.14
CA THR A 13 -16.74 -41.05 -17.54
C THR A 13 -16.91 -40.09 -16.35
N PHE A 14 -16.13 -39.01 -16.30
CA PHE A 14 -16.30 -37.97 -15.28
C PHE A 14 -17.49 -37.05 -15.64
N LYS A 15 -18.59 -37.18 -14.90
CA LYS A 15 -19.78 -36.32 -15.00
C LYS A 15 -19.50 -34.96 -14.32
N PRO A 16 -19.80 -33.81 -14.95
CA PRO A 16 -19.60 -32.51 -14.32
C PRO A 16 -20.71 -32.21 -13.29
N ALA A 17 -20.31 -32.05 -12.02
CA ALA A 17 -21.20 -31.65 -10.94
C ALA A 17 -21.41 -30.13 -10.93
N LYS A 18 -22.64 -29.73 -11.28
CA LYS A 18 -23.45 -28.61 -10.78
C LYS A 18 -22.75 -27.27 -10.45
N GLN A 19 -22.98 -26.31 -11.34
CA GLN A 19 -22.97 -24.86 -11.11
C GLN A 19 -23.61 -24.50 -9.76
N ARG A 20 -22.80 -23.98 -8.83
CA ARG A 20 -23.28 -23.31 -7.64
C ARG A 20 -23.60 -21.85 -7.97
N GLN A 21 -24.88 -21.53 -7.85
CA GLN A 21 -25.44 -20.19 -7.96
C GLN A 21 -24.80 -19.25 -6.94
N ARG A 22 -24.30 -18.11 -7.43
CA ARG A 22 -23.84 -16.98 -6.62
C ARG A 22 -25.06 -16.31 -5.98
N THR A 23 -25.23 -16.48 -4.67
CA THR A 23 -26.18 -15.69 -3.89
C THR A 23 -25.50 -14.40 -3.43
N SER A 24 -26.00 -13.26 -3.93
CA SER A 24 -25.59 -11.92 -3.49
C SER A 24 -26.10 -11.68 -2.07
N THR A 25 -25.21 -11.58 -1.09
CA THR A 25 -25.58 -11.13 0.25
C THR A 25 -25.49 -9.60 0.32
N MET A 26 -26.66 -8.97 0.41
CA MET A 26 -26.82 -7.54 0.67
C MET A 26 -26.13 -7.15 1.99
N ALA A 27 -25.26 -6.14 1.92
CA ALA A 27 -24.68 -5.49 3.08
C ALA A 27 -25.78 -4.78 3.89
N LYS A 28 -26.05 -5.28 5.10
CA LYS A 28 -26.90 -4.62 6.10
C LYS A 28 -26.21 -3.33 6.58
N ARG A 29 -26.69 -2.20 6.08
CA ARG A 29 -26.32 -0.84 6.51
C ARG A 29 -26.75 -0.65 7.98
N ARG A 30 -25.78 -0.67 8.90
CA ARG A 30 -25.97 -0.32 10.32
C ARG A 30 -26.43 1.14 10.44
N LYS A 31 -27.62 1.36 10.99
CA LYS A 31 -28.13 2.67 11.42
C LYS A 31 -27.34 3.12 12.65
N LEU A 32 -26.51 4.15 12.52
CA LEU A 32 -25.96 4.90 13.65
C LEU A 32 -26.95 6.01 14.02
N SER A 33 -27.53 5.87 15.22
CA SER A 33 -28.37 6.86 15.88
C SER A 33 -27.52 8.05 16.33
N ARG A 34 -27.60 9.18 15.62
CA ARG A 34 -27.00 10.45 16.03
C ARG A 34 -28.04 11.24 16.84
N LYS A 35 -27.75 11.46 18.13
CA LYS A 35 -28.53 12.32 19.03
C LYS A 35 -28.56 13.74 18.48
N GLN A 36 -29.76 14.33 18.43
CA GLN A 36 -30.04 15.73 18.15
C GLN A 36 -29.77 16.57 19.40
N HIS A 37 -29.13 17.72 19.22
CA HIS A 37 -29.26 18.88 20.10
C HIS A 37 -29.53 20.10 19.18
N PRO A 38 -30.31 21.10 19.64
CA PRO A 38 -31.18 21.90 18.78
C PRO A 38 -30.57 23.23 18.33
N SER A 39 -31.01 23.62 17.13
CA SER A 39 -31.28 24.97 16.59
C SER A 39 -30.35 26.14 16.90
N ASP A 40 -29.83 26.75 15.83
CA ASP A 40 -30.20 28.13 15.46
C ASP A 40 -30.28 28.28 13.92
N PRO A 41 -31.20 29.11 13.37
CA PRO A 41 -31.48 29.17 11.93
C PRO A 41 -30.94 30.46 11.31
N GLU A 42 -30.06 30.38 10.31
CA GLU A 42 -29.89 31.46 9.32
C GLU A 42 -28.98 31.04 8.16
N SER A 43 -29.58 30.60 7.06
CA SER A 43 -29.33 31.05 5.69
C SER A 43 -29.87 30.00 4.71
N ALA A 44 -30.94 30.38 4.04
CA ALA A 44 -31.54 29.61 2.98
C ALA A 44 -30.61 29.64 1.76
N ASN A 45 -30.09 28.48 1.35
CA ASN A 45 -29.75 28.21 -0.04
C ASN A 45 -30.87 27.33 -0.60
N GLU A 46 -31.65 27.92 -1.51
CA GLU A 46 -32.80 27.31 -2.19
C GLU A 46 -32.41 25.97 -2.85
N PRO A 47 -33.13 24.87 -2.57
CA PRO A 47 -32.95 23.64 -3.34
C PRO A 47 -33.68 23.76 -4.69
N ASN A 48 -32.94 23.56 -5.79
CA ASN A 48 -33.35 23.32 -7.18
C ASN A 48 -34.85 23.01 -7.42
N THR A 49 -35.70 24.03 -7.42
CA THR A 49 -37.15 23.90 -7.71
C THR A 49 -37.43 23.55 -9.17
N GLN A 50 -36.48 23.76 -10.09
CA GLN A 50 -36.64 23.52 -11.53
C GLN A 50 -36.53 22.05 -11.95
N LEU A 51 -35.74 21.23 -11.23
CA LEU A 51 -35.61 19.80 -11.55
C LEU A 51 -36.80 18.99 -11.03
N ASP A 52 -37.37 19.37 -9.89
CA ASP A 52 -38.56 18.73 -9.35
C ASP A 52 -39.81 19.03 -10.18
N SER A 53 -39.91 20.22 -10.81
CA SER A 53 -40.96 20.50 -11.80
C SER A 53 -40.78 19.67 -13.07
N PHE A 54 -39.54 19.46 -13.52
CA PHE A 54 -39.21 18.69 -14.73
C PHE A 54 -39.60 17.20 -14.62
N PHE A 55 -39.27 16.55 -13.50
CA PHE A 55 -39.70 15.15 -13.26
C PHE A 55 -41.22 15.02 -13.12
N ARG A 56 -41.91 16.08 -12.67
CA ARG A 56 -43.37 16.11 -12.58
C ARG A 56 -44.04 16.27 -13.94
N GLU A 57 -43.44 17.04 -14.84
CA GLU A 57 -43.97 17.32 -16.18
C GLU A 57 -43.83 16.10 -17.10
N ILE A 58 -42.69 15.39 -17.05
CA ILE A 58 -42.49 14.12 -17.77
C ILE A 58 -43.44 13.02 -17.25
N ALA A 59 -43.73 13.01 -15.95
CA ALA A 59 -44.63 12.02 -15.36
C ALA A 59 -46.13 12.26 -15.69
N CYS A 60 -46.50 13.44 -16.20
CA CYS A 60 -47.91 13.79 -16.48
C CYS A 60 -48.27 13.84 -17.97
N SER A 61 -47.34 13.68 -18.91
CA SER A 61 -47.63 13.72 -20.34
C SER A 61 -47.82 12.33 -20.95
N ASP A 62 -49.05 11.81 -20.94
CA ASP A 62 -49.48 10.63 -21.71
C ASP A 62 -49.64 10.91 -23.23
N SER A 63 -48.84 11.82 -23.81
CA SER A 63 -48.88 12.09 -25.26
C SER A 63 -47.87 11.20 -26.01
N PRO A 64 -48.31 10.32 -26.93
CA PRO A 64 -47.45 9.31 -27.55
C PRO A 64 -46.60 9.85 -28.72
N GLY A 65 -45.89 10.97 -28.52
CA GLY A 65 -45.13 11.59 -29.61
C GLY A 65 -44.01 12.57 -29.23
N ARG A 66 -43.69 12.76 -27.94
CA ARG A 66 -42.47 13.47 -27.55
C ARG A 66 -41.44 12.42 -27.14
N ALA A 67 -40.51 12.12 -28.03
CA ALA A 67 -39.38 11.28 -27.68
C ALA A 67 -38.52 12.00 -26.63
N PHE A 68 -37.81 11.24 -25.79
CA PHE A 68 -36.85 11.80 -24.83
C PHE A 68 -35.90 12.80 -25.51
N GLU A 69 -35.46 12.48 -26.73
CA GLU A 69 -34.69 13.36 -27.61
C GLU A 69 -35.34 14.74 -27.85
N ASP A 70 -36.64 14.84 -28.12
CA ASP A 70 -37.28 16.13 -28.44
C ASP A 70 -37.31 17.08 -27.23
N VAL A 71 -37.50 16.51 -26.04
CA VAL A 71 -37.49 17.27 -24.77
C VAL A 71 -36.06 17.61 -24.37
N PHE A 72 -35.13 16.69 -24.59
CA PHE A 72 -33.72 16.92 -24.30
C PHE A 72 -33.11 17.97 -25.24
N GLU A 73 -33.41 17.93 -26.54
CA GLU A 73 -32.97 18.94 -27.51
C GLU A 73 -33.45 20.35 -27.16
N ALA A 74 -34.64 20.49 -26.59
CA ALA A 74 -35.14 21.78 -26.11
C ALA A 74 -34.36 22.32 -24.89
N LEU A 75 -33.83 21.44 -24.04
CA LEU A 75 -33.12 21.80 -22.81
C LEU A 75 -31.59 21.85 -22.94
N VAL A 76 -31.04 21.23 -23.98
CA VAL A 76 -29.61 21.28 -24.31
C VAL A 76 -29.07 22.71 -24.41
N PRO A 77 -29.72 23.68 -25.09
CA PRO A 77 -29.20 25.04 -25.17
C PRO A 77 -29.17 25.74 -23.81
N ASP A 78 -30.23 25.59 -23.00
CA ASP A 78 -30.31 26.18 -21.65
C ASP A 78 -29.24 25.57 -20.73
N TYR A 79 -29.05 24.25 -20.79
CA TYR A 79 -28.02 23.57 -20.01
C TYR A 79 -26.60 23.97 -20.47
N ALA A 80 -26.39 24.14 -21.78
CA ALA A 80 -25.14 24.63 -22.33
C ALA A 80 -24.87 26.07 -21.86
N GLU A 81 -25.88 26.92 -21.80
CA GLU A 81 -25.76 28.30 -21.32
C GLU A 81 -25.45 28.36 -19.82
N VAL A 82 -26.18 27.62 -19.00
CA VAL A 82 -25.93 27.52 -17.54
C VAL A 82 -24.52 26.99 -17.28
N ARG A 83 -24.11 25.95 -18.01
CA ARG A 83 -22.75 25.40 -17.94
C ARG A 83 -21.71 26.44 -18.35
N ASN A 84 -21.91 27.18 -19.44
CA ASN A 84 -20.99 28.23 -19.89
C ASN A 84 -20.90 29.38 -18.88
N ASN A 85 -22.02 29.77 -18.28
CA ASN A 85 -22.06 30.79 -17.23
C ASN A 85 -21.34 30.35 -15.95
N LEU A 86 -21.46 29.07 -15.58
CA LEU A 86 -20.71 28.49 -14.46
C LEU A 86 -19.21 28.44 -14.74
N HIS A 87 -18.81 28.02 -15.95
CA HIS A 87 -17.41 28.07 -16.38
C HIS A 87 -16.86 29.49 -16.42
N ARG A 88 -17.68 30.50 -16.76
CA ARG A 88 -17.27 31.91 -16.70
C ARG A 88 -17.08 32.41 -15.27
N LYS A 89 -17.84 31.87 -14.31
CA LYS A 89 -17.75 32.24 -12.88
C LYS A 89 -16.57 31.56 -12.18
N GLU A 90 -16.26 30.32 -12.55
CA GLU A 90 -15.22 29.51 -11.91
C GLU A 90 -13.86 29.57 -12.62
N GLY A 91 -13.82 30.02 -13.88
CA GLY A 91 -12.61 30.11 -14.68
C GLY A 91 -11.79 31.37 -14.43
N GLY A 92 -10.51 31.21 -14.10
CA GLY A 92 -9.52 32.29 -14.07
C GLY A 92 -9.19 32.80 -15.48
N LYS A 93 -8.46 33.91 -15.58
CA LYS A 93 -7.92 34.41 -16.86
C LYS A 93 -6.41 34.14 -16.88
N ASP A 94 -5.91 33.68 -18.02
CA ASP A 94 -4.48 33.55 -18.26
C ASP A 94 -3.82 34.95 -18.39
N GLU A 95 -2.49 35.00 -18.36
CA GLU A 95 -1.69 36.23 -18.50
C GLU A 95 -1.99 37.00 -19.81
N TYR A 96 -2.52 36.30 -20.82
CA TYR A 96 -2.94 36.85 -22.11
C TYR A 96 -4.43 37.21 -22.19
N GLY A 97 -5.15 37.20 -21.06
CA GLY A 97 -6.58 37.53 -20.97
C GLY A 97 -7.51 36.44 -21.50
N VAL A 98 -6.99 35.26 -21.86
CA VAL A 98 -7.78 34.12 -22.32
C VAL A 98 -8.45 33.44 -21.13
N GLN A 99 -9.73 33.12 -21.24
CA GLN A 99 -10.48 32.50 -20.15
C GLN A 99 -10.06 31.03 -19.98
N LEU A 100 -9.46 30.71 -18.84
CA LEU A 100 -9.05 29.36 -18.48
C LEU A 100 -10.24 28.59 -17.91
N ARG A 101 -10.58 27.48 -18.56
CA ARG A 101 -11.64 26.57 -18.12
C ARG A 101 -11.03 25.33 -17.47
N THR A 102 -11.57 24.92 -16.32
CA THR A 102 -11.20 23.64 -15.71
C THR A 102 -11.71 22.46 -16.54
N LEU A 103 -10.88 21.43 -16.69
CA LEU A 103 -11.25 20.21 -17.40
C LEU A 103 -12.39 19.46 -16.69
N THR A 104 -13.36 19.01 -17.48
CA THR A 104 -14.46 18.16 -16.98
C THR A 104 -13.96 16.77 -16.61
N ARG A 105 -14.76 16.03 -15.83
CA ARG A 105 -14.46 14.64 -15.46
C ARG A 105 -14.18 13.77 -16.70
N PHE A 106 -15.00 13.92 -17.73
CA PHE A 106 -14.85 13.17 -18.97
C PHE A 106 -13.57 13.55 -19.70
N GLU A 107 -13.32 14.86 -19.91
CA GLU A 107 -12.10 15.34 -20.57
C GLU A 107 -10.83 14.91 -19.80
N SER A 108 -10.84 14.97 -18.47
CA SER A 108 -9.70 14.54 -17.64
C SER A 108 -9.42 13.04 -17.76
N SER A 109 -10.46 12.21 -17.86
CA SER A 109 -10.31 10.76 -18.08
C SER A 109 -9.80 10.47 -19.48
N CYS A 110 -10.34 11.11 -20.52
CA CYS A 110 -9.89 10.92 -21.90
C CYS A 110 -8.42 11.31 -22.07
N VAL A 111 -7.98 12.40 -21.45
CA VAL A 111 -6.57 12.83 -21.46
C VAL A 111 -5.69 11.76 -20.79
N LEU A 112 -6.05 11.30 -19.58
CA LEU A 112 -5.29 10.25 -18.89
C LEU A 112 -5.22 8.93 -19.67
N ASP A 113 -6.31 8.55 -20.34
CA ASP A 113 -6.39 7.32 -21.12
C ASP A 113 -5.55 7.44 -22.41
N SER A 114 -5.58 8.61 -23.09
CA SER A 114 -4.76 8.84 -24.29
C SER A 114 -3.25 8.80 -24.03
N PHE A 115 -2.79 9.22 -22.86
CA PHE A 115 -1.37 9.26 -22.49
C PHE A 115 -0.87 7.96 -21.85
N SER A 116 -1.73 6.97 -21.63
CA SER A 116 -1.33 5.63 -21.17
C SER A 116 -0.69 4.78 -22.28
N GLN A 117 -0.76 5.23 -23.54
CA GLN A 117 -0.40 4.44 -24.73
C GLN A 117 0.83 4.95 -25.50
N GLY A 118 1.58 5.95 -25.01
CA GLY A 118 2.77 6.47 -25.70
C GLY A 118 3.81 7.15 -24.80
N ASP A 119 5.03 7.30 -25.32
CA ASP A 119 6.13 8.02 -24.66
C ASP A 119 5.83 9.53 -24.62
N VAL A 120 5.75 10.09 -23.42
CA VAL A 120 5.32 11.48 -23.19
C VAL A 120 6.51 12.35 -22.73
N PRO A 121 6.67 13.60 -23.23
CA PRO A 121 7.75 14.49 -22.82
C PRO A 121 7.76 14.77 -21.31
N TYR A 122 8.96 14.96 -20.71
CA TYR A 122 9.13 15.07 -19.25
C TYR A 122 8.18 16.05 -18.54
N ALA A 123 7.93 17.22 -19.14
CA ALA A 123 7.04 18.25 -18.58
C ALA A 123 5.57 17.78 -18.40
N THR A 124 5.14 16.80 -19.20
CA THR A 124 3.76 16.27 -19.15
C THR A 124 3.52 15.34 -17.97
N TYR A 125 4.56 14.71 -17.40
CA TYR A 125 4.40 13.83 -16.23
C TYR A 125 3.88 14.59 -15.00
N PHE A 126 4.30 15.85 -14.84
CA PHE A 126 3.79 16.70 -13.77
C PHE A 126 2.29 16.97 -13.94
N LEU A 127 1.87 17.29 -15.17
CA LEU A 127 0.46 17.50 -15.52
C LEU A 127 -0.36 16.22 -15.31
N LEU A 128 0.13 15.06 -15.78
CA LEU A 128 -0.52 13.76 -15.58
C LEU A 128 -0.66 13.41 -14.11
N ARG A 129 0.36 13.68 -13.29
CA ARG A 129 0.31 13.47 -11.84
C ARG A 129 -0.73 14.37 -11.18
N LYS A 130 -0.79 15.65 -11.56
CA LYS A 130 -1.80 16.60 -11.07
C LYS A 130 -3.22 16.16 -11.45
N LEU A 131 -3.44 15.70 -12.69
CA LEU A 131 -4.73 15.20 -13.14
C LEU A 131 -5.17 13.90 -12.43
N LYS A 132 -4.23 12.97 -12.19
CA LYS A 132 -4.50 11.76 -11.39
C LYS A 132 -4.86 12.11 -9.95
N LEU A 133 -4.13 13.05 -9.34
CA LEU A 133 -4.39 13.51 -7.98
C LEU A 133 -5.74 14.21 -7.88
N ASP A 134 -6.10 15.06 -8.84
CA ASP A 134 -7.40 15.73 -8.91
C ASP A 134 -8.55 14.73 -9.08
N ARG A 135 -8.37 13.69 -9.91
CA ARG A 135 -9.34 12.57 -10.04
C ARG A 135 -9.59 11.87 -8.69
N GLU A 136 -8.55 11.62 -7.91
CA GLU A 136 -8.68 10.98 -6.60
C GLU A 136 -9.25 11.92 -5.53
N GLN A 137 -8.86 13.21 -5.51
CA GLN A 137 -9.46 14.21 -4.62
C GLN A 137 -10.96 14.37 -4.85
N ARG A 138 -11.40 14.40 -6.11
CA ARG A 138 -12.82 14.46 -6.49
C ARG A 138 -13.59 13.19 -6.11
N ARG A 139 -12.96 12.00 -6.12
CA ARG A 139 -13.58 10.74 -5.66
C ARG A 139 -13.83 10.72 -4.16
N VAL A 140 -12.98 11.39 -3.40
CA VAL A 140 -13.05 11.46 -1.92
C VAL A 140 -13.98 12.59 -1.43
N ASN A 141 -14.65 13.32 -2.34
CA ASN A 141 -15.41 14.56 -2.02
C ASN A 141 -14.56 15.55 -1.21
N PHE A 142 -13.25 15.58 -1.45
CA PHE A 142 -12.39 16.57 -0.85
C PHE A 142 -12.57 17.87 -1.64
N SER A 143 -13.40 18.77 -1.12
CA SER A 143 -13.47 20.13 -1.65
C SER A 143 -12.13 20.79 -1.35
N PRO A 144 -11.32 21.17 -2.35
CA PRO A 144 -10.19 22.04 -2.08
C PRO A 144 -10.75 23.33 -1.47
N ALA A 145 -10.16 23.76 -0.35
CA ALA A 145 -10.37 25.10 0.16
C ALA A 145 -10.06 26.10 -0.97
N ASP A 146 -10.88 27.14 -1.07
CA ASP A 146 -10.89 28.22 -2.07
C ASP A 146 -9.69 28.29 -3.05
N PRO A 147 -9.93 28.30 -4.38
CA PRO A 147 -8.86 28.39 -5.39
C PRO A 147 -8.09 29.72 -5.36
N ARG A 148 -8.45 30.66 -4.48
CA ARG A 148 -7.74 31.93 -4.26
C ARG A 148 -6.37 31.78 -3.59
N LEU A 149 -6.00 30.57 -3.14
CA LEU A 149 -4.70 30.31 -2.51
C LEU A 149 -3.60 29.82 -3.46
N ILE A 150 -3.91 29.59 -4.75
CA ILE A 150 -2.95 28.95 -5.69
C ILE A 150 -2.50 29.90 -6.82
N GLU A 151 -3.17 31.03 -7.06
CA GLU A 151 -2.77 32.00 -8.11
C GLU A 151 -1.52 32.84 -7.75
N SER A 152 -0.92 32.70 -6.57
CA SER A 152 0.17 33.59 -6.12
C SER A 152 1.59 33.12 -6.44
N ILE A 153 1.81 32.15 -7.35
CA ILE A 153 3.16 31.55 -7.53
C ILE A 153 3.78 31.71 -8.93
N THR A 154 3.07 32.17 -9.96
CA THR A 154 3.72 32.38 -11.28
C THR A 154 3.11 33.56 -12.04
N GLY A 155 3.92 34.59 -12.32
CA GLY A 155 3.59 35.65 -13.29
C GLY A 155 3.89 37.07 -12.81
N ASP A 156 4.98 37.66 -13.29
CA ASP A 156 5.57 38.94 -12.92
C ASP A 156 4.64 40.17 -12.93
N THR A 157 4.44 40.77 -11.77
CA THR A 157 4.65 42.20 -11.51
C THR A 157 4.51 42.39 -10.01
N LEU A 158 5.63 42.56 -9.30
CA LEU A 158 5.65 42.87 -7.87
C LEU A 158 4.73 44.07 -7.57
N PRO A 159 3.55 43.86 -6.95
CA PRO A 159 2.93 44.94 -6.20
C PRO A 159 3.76 45.03 -4.93
N SER A 160 4.09 46.25 -4.50
CA SER A 160 4.61 46.49 -3.17
C SER A 160 3.67 45.84 -2.15
N VAL A 161 4.06 44.66 -1.67
CA VAL A 161 3.49 44.03 -0.50
C VAL A 161 3.84 44.98 0.63
N GLN A 162 2.83 45.66 1.17
CA GLN A 162 2.94 46.13 2.53
C GLN A 162 3.20 44.88 3.37
N GLU A 163 4.46 44.74 3.77
CA GLU A 163 4.90 43.88 4.84
C GLU A 163 4.06 44.16 6.09
N GLN A 164 2.88 43.54 6.20
CA GLN A 164 2.41 43.14 7.51
C GLN A 164 3.24 41.91 7.89
N GLN A 165 4.46 42.21 8.35
CA GLN A 165 5.22 41.34 9.23
C GLN A 165 4.41 41.16 10.51
N ASP A 166 3.39 40.30 10.47
CA ASP A 166 3.03 39.56 11.67
C ASP A 166 4.17 38.56 11.87
N LEU A 167 5.28 39.08 12.40
CA LEU A 167 6.31 38.29 13.03
C LEU A 167 5.60 37.26 13.90
N PRO A 168 5.89 35.95 13.76
CA PRO A 168 5.31 34.97 14.66
C PRO A 168 5.56 35.48 16.08
N ASN A 169 4.46 35.68 16.81
CA ASN A 169 4.42 36.33 18.12
C ASN A 169 5.69 35.98 18.90
N SER A 170 6.50 36.96 19.30
CA SER A 170 7.85 36.72 19.86
C SER A 170 7.84 35.68 20.97
N LYS A 171 6.73 35.59 21.73
CA LYS A 171 6.50 34.56 22.75
C LYS A 171 6.45 33.14 22.21
N VAL A 172 5.97 32.93 21.00
CA VAL A 172 5.92 31.62 20.31
C VAL A 172 7.30 31.23 19.80
N LEU A 173 8.06 32.17 19.22
CA LEU A 173 9.44 31.89 18.82
C LEU A 173 10.33 31.61 20.03
N GLU A 174 10.17 32.38 21.10
CA GLU A 174 10.87 32.20 22.37
C GLU A 174 10.46 30.86 23.01
N ALA A 175 9.17 30.53 23.04
CA ALA A 175 8.69 29.22 23.49
C ALA A 175 9.19 28.05 22.64
N LEU A 176 9.35 28.23 21.32
CA LEU A 176 9.91 27.20 20.43
C LEU A 176 11.42 27.05 20.61
N GLN A 177 12.14 28.14 20.88
CA GLN A 177 13.58 28.14 21.20
C GLN A 177 13.86 27.60 22.61
N ASP A 178 12.91 27.76 23.54
CA ASP A 178 12.95 27.18 24.90
C ASP A 178 12.67 25.68 24.93
N ILE A 179 12.11 25.08 23.87
CA ILE A 179 12.01 23.62 23.74
C ILE A 179 13.41 23.06 23.42
N GLN A 180 14.24 22.95 24.46
CA GLN A 180 15.58 22.36 24.37
C GLN A 180 15.52 20.83 24.23
N THR A 181 14.44 20.20 24.68
CA THR A 181 14.29 18.74 24.62
C THR A 181 12.88 18.34 24.23
N THR A 182 12.76 17.60 23.14
CA THR A 182 11.54 16.84 22.82
C THR A 182 11.69 15.44 23.37
N ALA A 183 10.62 14.87 23.93
CA ALA A 183 10.61 13.45 24.28
C ALA A 183 11.10 12.62 23.09
N TYR A 184 12.05 11.72 23.33
CA TYR A 184 12.73 10.99 22.26
C TYR A 184 11.73 10.30 21.33
N GLU A 185 10.66 9.72 21.87
CA GLU A 185 9.59 9.02 21.12
C GLU A 185 8.98 9.81 19.96
N VAL A 186 8.88 11.14 20.10
CA VAL A 186 8.34 12.04 19.06
C VAL A 186 9.40 12.82 18.30
N SER A 187 10.66 12.69 18.70
CA SER A 187 11.80 13.37 18.07
C SER A 187 12.10 12.82 16.66
N PHE A 188 12.76 13.64 15.83
CA PHE A 188 13.33 13.18 14.57
C PHE A 188 14.37 12.07 14.78
N ALA A 189 15.13 12.16 15.87
CA ALA A 189 16.12 11.15 16.24
C ALA A 189 15.48 9.77 16.44
N SER A 190 14.31 9.63 17.08
CA SER A 190 13.64 8.32 17.18
C SER A 190 13.06 7.81 15.88
N ARG A 191 12.75 8.70 14.92
CA ARG A 191 12.36 8.28 13.56
C ARG A 191 13.54 7.67 12.82
N LEU A 192 14.74 8.20 13.05
CA LEU A 192 15.98 7.81 12.37
C LEU A 192 16.68 6.64 13.07
N GLN A 193 16.70 6.64 14.40
CA GLN A 193 17.41 5.67 15.24
C GLN A 193 16.49 4.59 15.83
N GLY A 194 15.16 4.74 15.72
CA GLY A 194 14.19 3.86 16.37
C GLY A 194 13.86 4.32 17.79
N THR A 195 12.70 3.96 18.32
CA THR A 195 12.36 4.19 19.74
C THR A 195 13.15 3.22 20.61
N MET A 196 13.65 3.68 21.77
CA MET A 196 14.24 2.79 22.77
C MET A 196 13.25 1.67 23.15
N PRO A 197 13.72 0.48 23.56
CA PRO A 197 12.94 -0.76 23.61
C PRO A 197 11.99 -0.84 24.83
N SER A 198 11.27 0.23 25.14
CA SER A 198 10.20 0.21 26.14
C SER A 198 8.97 -0.53 25.57
N ARG A 199 9.09 -1.86 25.51
CA ARG A 199 8.05 -2.85 25.18
C ARG A 199 7.55 -2.80 23.73
N THR A 200 8.31 -3.40 22.81
CA THR A 200 7.70 -3.91 21.58
C THR A 200 6.76 -5.08 21.94
N PRO A 201 5.43 -4.94 21.77
CA PRO A 201 4.52 -6.05 22.03
C PRO A 201 4.85 -7.21 21.08
N GLY A 202 4.92 -8.42 21.64
CA GLY A 202 5.29 -9.63 20.90
C GLY A 202 6.78 -9.78 20.59
N LEU A 203 7.66 -9.11 21.35
CA LEU A 203 9.11 -9.34 21.28
C LEU A 203 9.46 -10.79 21.68
N LEU A 204 10.18 -11.47 20.81
CA LEU A 204 10.66 -12.85 20.97
C LEU A 204 12.12 -12.88 21.43
N ALA A 205 12.98 -12.11 20.77
CA ALA A 205 14.41 -12.05 21.06
C ALA A 205 15.06 -10.74 20.58
N LEU A 206 16.20 -10.41 21.19
CA LEU A 206 17.07 -9.30 20.79
C LEU A 206 18.45 -9.87 20.47
N ASP A 207 18.99 -9.48 19.32
CA ASP A 207 20.31 -9.89 18.87
C ASP A 207 21.22 -8.67 18.71
N TRP A 208 22.23 -8.58 19.59
CA TRP A 208 23.25 -7.53 19.60
C TRP A 208 24.54 -7.96 18.91
N GLU A 209 24.69 -9.24 18.62
CA GLU A 209 25.94 -9.82 18.13
C GLU A 209 25.98 -9.83 16.60
N THR A 210 24.82 -10.02 15.97
CA THR A 210 24.74 -10.08 14.52
C THR A 210 25.04 -8.73 13.87
N VAL A 211 26.11 -8.71 13.07
CA VAL A 211 26.48 -7.59 12.22
C VAL A 211 26.31 -7.98 10.76
N THR A 212 25.44 -7.27 10.05
CA THR A 212 25.18 -7.55 8.63
C THR A 212 26.16 -6.80 7.72
N PRO A 213 26.38 -7.29 6.48
CA PRO A 213 27.17 -6.57 5.49
C PRO A 213 26.65 -5.14 5.24
N TRP A 214 25.33 -4.97 5.25
CA TRP A 214 24.71 -3.65 5.14
C TRP A 214 25.04 -2.74 6.33
N MET A 215 25.01 -3.27 7.57
CA MET A 215 25.38 -2.49 8.76
C MET A 215 26.85 -2.06 8.72
N ALA A 216 27.74 -2.94 8.29
CA ALA A 216 29.15 -2.64 8.10
C ALA A 216 29.35 -1.55 7.03
N LEU A 217 28.73 -1.71 5.86
CA LEU A 217 28.80 -0.70 4.78
C LEU A 217 28.29 0.67 5.23
N MET A 218 27.15 0.72 5.93
CA MET A 218 26.63 2.00 6.44
C MET A 218 27.55 2.60 7.50
N ASN A 219 28.23 1.78 8.30
CA ASN A 219 29.25 2.26 9.23
C ASN A 219 30.45 2.87 8.48
N ASP A 220 30.95 2.20 7.44
CA ASP A 220 32.07 2.66 6.64
C ASP A 220 31.77 3.99 5.93
N VAL A 221 30.60 4.10 5.30
CA VAL A 221 30.14 5.35 4.66
C VAL A 221 30.10 6.50 5.65
N ARG A 222 29.59 6.26 6.86
CA ARG A 222 29.53 7.28 7.91
C ARG A 222 30.91 7.63 8.45
N GLN A 223 31.79 6.66 8.64
CA GLN A 223 33.15 6.90 9.10
C GLN A 223 33.92 7.74 8.07
N HIS A 224 33.78 7.42 6.79
CA HIS A 224 34.34 8.23 5.70
C HIS A 224 33.80 9.66 5.73
N TYR A 225 32.48 9.85 5.89
CA TYR A 225 31.87 11.18 5.99
C TYR A 225 32.39 11.97 7.20
N ARG A 226 32.56 11.32 8.35
CA ARG A 226 33.12 11.94 9.58
C ARG A 226 34.55 12.41 9.38
N LEU A 227 35.38 11.60 8.72
CA LEU A 227 36.76 11.96 8.40
C LEU A 227 36.83 13.13 7.41
N ALA A 228 35.91 13.19 6.45
CA ALA A 228 35.84 14.28 5.48
C ALA A 228 35.36 15.62 6.08
N HIS A 229 34.58 15.60 7.18
CA HIS A 229 33.99 16.82 7.78
C HIS A 229 34.23 16.89 9.30
N PRO A 230 35.46 17.13 9.77
CA PRO A 230 35.81 17.09 11.20
C PRO A 230 35.19 18.22 12.03
N GLY A 231 34.72 19.31 11.41
CA GLY A 231 34.16 20.48 12.11
C GLY A 231 32.64 20.47 12.32
N GLN A 232 31.92 19.45 11.85
CA GLN A 232 30.48 19.32 12.05
C GLN A 232 30.17 18.49 13.31
N ASN A 233 29.14 18.90 14.05
CA ASN A 233 28.60 18.11 15.16
C ASN A 233 27.92 16.86 14.61
N HIS A 234 28.65 15.74 14.61
CA HIS A 234 28.12 14.45 14.18
C HIS A 234 27.23 13.87 15.26
N VAL A 235 25.99 13.51 14.91
CA VAL A 235 25.12 12.75 15.82
C VAL A 235 25.75 11.37 16.03
N ALA A 236 26.07 11.04 17.29
CA ALA A 236 26.49 9.70 17.65
C ALA A 236 25.31 8.75 17.46
N GLU A 237 25.37 7.91 16.43
CA GLU A 237 24.39 6.85 16.28
C GLU A 237 24.64 5.77 17.33
N THR A 238 23.56 5.42 18.04
CA THR A 238 23.55 4.28 18.94
C THR A 238 23.48 2.99 18.13
N SER A 239 24.31 2.01 18.49
CA SER A 239 24.13 0.64 17.99
C SER A 239 22.75 0.14 18.39
N ALA A 240 22.06 -0.53 17.48
CA ALA A 240 20.75 -1.11 17.72
C ALA A 240 20.81 -2.62 17.46
N PRO A 241 20.07 -3.44 18.21
CA PRO A 241 20.00 -4.87 17.96
C PRO A 241 19.06 -5.14 16.76
N ILE A 242 19.14 -6.36 16.25
CA ILE A 242 18.06 -6.93 15.45
C ILE A 242 17.01 -7.46 16.43
N GLU A 243 15.79 -6.93 16.35
CA GLU A 243 14.67 -7.38 17.16
C GLU A 243 13.86 -8.43 16.39
N TYR A 244 13.59 -9.56 17.03
CA TYR A 244 12.68 -10.58 16.52
C TYR A 244 11.35 -10.44 17.25
N CYS A 245 10.27 -10.19 16.53
CA CYS A 245 8.95 -10.00 17.13
C CYS A 245 7.83 -10.60 16.28
N SER A 246 6.64 -10.78 16.85
CA SER A 246 5.46 -11.23 16.09
C SER A 246 5.00 -10.17 15.07
N LEU A 247 4.29 -10.61 14.02
CA LEU A 247 3.74 -9.73 13.00
C LEU A 247 2.75 -8.72 13.60
N ARG A 248 2.85 -7.47 13.15
CA ARG A 248 1.98 -6.35 13.55
C ARG A 248 1.51 -5.61 12.32
N ALA A 249 0.38 -4.92 12.44
CA ALA A 249 -0.17 -4.11 11.34
C ALA A 249 0.82 -3.07 10.80
N CYS A 250 1.68 -2.50 11.66
CA CYS A 250 2.72 -1.54 11.24
C CYS A 250 3.82 -2.16 10.35
N HIS A 251 3.99 -3.48 10.37
CA HIS A 251 4.98 -4.17 9.54
C HIS A 251 4.44 -4.53 8.15
N LEU A 252 3.12 -4.65 7.99
CA LEU A 252 2.50 -5.19 6.77
C LEU A 252 2.99 -4.53 5.49
N GLY A 253 3.04 -3.19 5.46
CA GLY A 253 3.49 -2.46 4.26
C GLY A 253 4.89 -2.87 3.82
N GLN A 254 5.84 -2.94 4.76
CA GLN A 254 7.23 -3.35 4.47
C GLN A 254 7.33 -4.85 4.19
N VAL A 255 6.51 -5.67 4.85
CA VAL A 255 6.47 -7.12 4.62
C VAL A 255 5.95 -7.44 3.22
N HIS A 256 4.90 -6.77 2.76
CA HIS A 256 4.37 -6.95 1.40
C HIS A 256 5.41 -6.59 0.34
N GLU A 257 6.11 -5.47 0.53
CA GLU A 257 7.22 -5.07 -0.36
C GLU A 257 8.36 -6.11 -0.36
N LEU A 258 8.74 -6.60 0.83
CA LEU A 258 9.78 -7.63 0.98
C LEU A 258 9.39 -8.94 0.29
N LEU A 259 8.16 -9.41 0.49
CA LEU A 259 7.67 -10.66 -0.10
C LEU A 259 7.50 -10.53 -1.61
N ALA A 260 6.99 -9.39 -2.10
CA ALA A 260 6.87 -9.12 -3.53
C ALA A 260 8.23 -9.15 -4.23
N GLY A 261 9.27 -8.58 -3.60
CA GLY A 261 10.63 -8.60 -4.14
C GLY A 261 11.33 -9.96 -4.06
N ALA A 262 10.98 -10.80 -3.07
CA ALA A 262 11.60 -12.11 -2.87
C ALA A 262 10.91 -13.26 -3.62
N PHE A 263 9.61 -13.14 -3.89
CA PHE A 263 8.77 -14.18 -4.47
C PHE A 263 8.11 -13.69 -5.77
N TRP A 264 6.86 -13.23 -5.70
CA TRP A 264 6.07 -12.71 -6.82
C TRP A 264 5.19 -11.54 -6.35
N GLU A 265 4.78 -10.69 -7.28
CA GLU A 265 3.95 -9.52 -6.97
C GLU A 265 2.53 -9.90 -6.51
N GLY A 266 1.92 -9.06 -5.67
CA GLY A 266 0.53 -9.25 -5.23
C GLY A 266 0.35 -10.20 -4.04
N ILE A 267 1.42 -10.53 -3.32
CA ILE A 267 1.32 -11.28 -2.06
C ILE A 267 0.71 -10.38 -0.98
N ASP A 268 -0.44 -10.80 -0.45
CA ASP A 268 -1.09 -10.21 0.70
C ASP A 268 -1.06 -11.20 1.87
N VAL A 269 -0.47 -10.78 2.99
CA VAL A 269 -0.39 -11.57 4.23
C VAL A 269 -1.15 -10.91 5.38
N SER A 270 -2.05 -9.98 5.08
CA SER A 270 -2.89 -9.31 6.08
C SER A 270 -3.66 -10.31 6.95
N ASP A 271 -4.12 -11.41 6.37
CA ASP A 271 -4.80 -12.52 7.05
C ASP A 271 -3.96 -13.13 8.19
N SER A 272 -2.63 -13.07 8.10
CA SER A 272 -1.72 -13.64 9.11
C SER A 272 -1.81 -12.92 10.46
N LEU A 273 -2.40 -11.72 10.52
CA LEU A 273 -2.68 -11.02 11.78
C LEU A 273 -3.83 -11.66 12.57
N ASP A 274 -4.77 -12.31 11.89
CA ASP A 274 -5.95 -12.89 12.53
C ASP A 274 -5.67 -14.29 13.09
N TYR A 275 -4.67 -14.98 12.53
CA TYR A 275 -4.31 -16.37 12.87
C TYR A 275 -3.18 -16.48 13.89
N TRP A 276 -3.32 -15.83 15.05
CA TRP A 276 -2.39 -15.94 16.20
C TRP A 276 -0.93 -15.65 15.81
N PRO A 277 -0.63 -14.39 15.42
CA PRO A 277 0.69 -14.01 14.92
C PRO A 277 1.82 -14.31 15.92
N GLU A 278 1.54 -14.31 17.22
CA GLU A 278 2.49 -14.63 18.28
C GLU A 278 3.11 -16.04 18.18
N ARG A 279 2.42 -17.00 17.56
CA ARG A 279 2.92 -18.38 17.38
C ARG A 279 3.26 -18.73 15.94
N CYS A 280 2.67 -18.02 14.99
CA CYS A 280 2.76 -18.35 13.58
C CYS A 280 3.69 -17.43 12.80
N THR A 281 4.14 -16.32 13.38
CA THR A 281 4.94 -15.33 12.64
C THR A 281 6.15 -14.86 13.43
N VAL A 282 7.25 -14.64 12.72
CA VAL A 282 8.46 -14.01 13.24
C VAL A 282 8.91 -12.95 12.23
N VAL A 283 9.02 -11.71 12.70
CA VAL A 283 9.51 -10.55 11.95
C VAL A 283 10.83 -10.13 12.56
N ALA A 284 11.87 -10.04 11.73
CA ALA A 284 13.13 -9.42 12.11
C ALA A 284 13.09 -7.94 11.74
N THR A 285 13.33 -7.07 12.71
CA THR A 285 13.37 -5.61 12.53
C THR A 285 14.68 -5.03 13.04
N TYR A 286 15.31 -4.16 12.24
CA TYR A 286 16.43 -3.34 12.68
C TYR A 286 15.95 -1.90 12.80
N LYS A 287 15.93 -1.35 14.03
CA LYS A 287 15.31 -0.06 14.35
C LYS A 287 13.82 -0.04 13.92
N ARG A 288 13.48 0.61 12.80
CA ARG A 288 12.13 0.64 12.22
C ARG A 288 12.00 -0.09 10.88
N LEU A 289 13.09 -0.68 10.42
CA LEU A 289 13.17 -1.37 9.13
C LEU A 289 12.87 -2.86 9.32
N VAL A 290 11.92 -3.40 8.57
CA VAL A 290 11.72 -4.84 8.46
C VAL A 290 12.83 -5.42 7.57
N VAL A 291 13.62 -6.32 8.14
CA VAL A 291 14.76 -6.96 7.48
C VAL A 291 14.50 -8.44 7.17
N GLY A 292 13.49 -9.05 7.80
CA GLY A 292 13.12 -10.43 7.51
C GLY A 292 11.72 -10.77 8.01
N ILE A 293 11.12 -11.79 7.40
CA ILE A 293 9.81 -12.31 7.76
C ILE A 293 9.78 -13.82 7.60
N ALA A 294 9.14 -14.49 8.56
CA ALA A 294 8.87 -15.91 8.53
C ALA A 294 7.42 -16.16 9.00
N ILE A 295 6.64 -16.90 8.21
CA ILE A 295 5.19 -17.11 8.45
C ILE A 295 4.86 -18.60 8.32
N ILE A 296 4.03 -19.08 9.24
CA ILE A 296 3.38 -20.39 9.22
C ILE A 296 1.88 -20.17 8.96
N SER A 297 1.26 -21.00 8.10
CA SER A 297 -0.17 -20.88 7.73
C SER A 297 -1.10 -20.93 8.94
N SER A 298 -0.88 -21.86 9.86
CA SER A 298 -1.79 -22.14 10.95
C SER A 298 -1.07 -22.83 12.10
N PRO A 299 -1.50 -22.64 13.36
CA PRO A 299 -0.96 -23.41 14.46
C PRO A 299 -1.34 -24.91 14.37
N ARG A 300 -2.34 -25.29 13.57
CA ARG A 300 -2.72 -26.72 13.38
C ARG A 300 -1.92 -27.36 12.26
N GLU A 301 -1.79 -26.63 11.15
CA GLU A 301 -1.03 -27.04 9.98
C GLU A 301 0.24 -26.19 9.95
N THR A 302 1.30 -26.73 10.55
CA THR A 302 2.62 -26.11 10.67
C THR A 302 3.36 -26.10 9.32
N TYR A 303 2.73 -25.51 8.32
CA TYR A 303 3.28 -25.27 6.99
C TYR A 303 3.92 -23.89 6.94
N ILE A 304 5.23 -23.81 6.67
CA ILE A 304 5.91 -22.52 6.46
C ILE A 304 5.53 -21.99 5.09
N THR A 305 4.79 -20.89 5.06
CA THR A 305 4.33 -20.24 3.83
C THR A 305 5.41 -19.38 3.21
N PHE A 306 6.05 -18.55 4.03
CA PHE A 306 7.04 -17.59 3.58
C PHE A 306 8.20 -17.54 4.57
N LEU A 307 9.41 -17.52 4.03
CA LEU A 307 10.63 -17.21 4.75
C LEU A 307 11.49 -16.36 3.82
N ALA A 308 11.68 -15.08 4.18
CA ALA A 308 12.44 -14.14 3.39
C ALA A 308 13.27 -13.22 4.27
N VAL A 309 14.46 -12.87 3.76
CA VAL A 309 15.35 -11.86 4.33
C VAL A 309 15.60 -10.80 3.26
N LYS A 310 15.72 -9.54 3.67
CA LYS A 310 15.96 -8.42 2.78
C LYS A 310 17.33 -8.57 2.11
N PRO A 311 17.43 -8.40 0.77
CA PRO A 311 18.72 -8.44 0.09
C PRO A 311 19.74 -7.49 0.73
N GLY A 312 20.97 -7.96 0.92
CA GLY A 312 22.04 -7.21 1.59
C GLY A 312 22.07 -7.38 3.12
N TRP A 313 21.04 -8.01 3.69
CA TRP A 313 21.03 -8.53 5.07
C TRP A 313 21.34 -10.04 5.11
N ASP A 314 21.74 -10.61 3.98
CA ASP A 314 22.15 -12.00 3.83
C ASP A 314 23.45 -12.30 4.59
N ASN A 315 23.78 -13.59 4.73
CA ASN A 315 24.97 -14.09 5.43
C ASN A 315 25.07 -13.76 6.93
N ALA A 316 24.08 -13.07 7.49
CA ALA A 316 24.01 -12.70 8.90
C ALA A 316 23.21 -13.70 9.77
N GLN A 317 22.93 -14.91 9.25
CA GLN A 317 22.15 -15.95 9.94
C GLN A 317 20.74 -15.52 10.41
N ILE A 318 20.19 -14.40 9.91
CA ILE A 318 18.87 -13.91 10.32
C ILE A 318 17.77 -14.94 10.02
N ALA A 319 17.81 -15.57 8.84
CA ALA A 319 16.88 -16.64 8.48
C ALA A 319 16.97 -17.84 9.43
N THR A 320 18.19 -18.19 9.88
CA THR A 320 18.45 -19.23 10.87
C THR A 320 17.77 -18.89 12.19
N SER A 321 17.98 -17.67 12.71
CA SER A 321 17.36 -17.22 13.96
C SER A 321 15.84 -17.17 13.87
N MET A 322 15.28 -16.67 12.76
CA MET A 322 13.82 -16.65 12.55
C MET A 322 13.23 -18.06 12.53
N LEU A 323 13.87 -18.99 11.81
CA LEU A 323 13.41 -20.38 11.72
C LEU A 323 13.53 -21.09 13.07
N TYR A 324 14.61 -20.85 13.82
CA TYR A 324 14.79 -21.35 15.18
C TYR A 324 13.63 -20.90 16.09
N HIS A 325 13.30 -19.61 16.10
CA HIS A 325 12.19 -19.10 16.90
C HIS A 325 10.84 -19.68 16.46
N LEU A 326 10.58 -19.83 15.16
CA LEU A 326 9.35 -20.46 14.66
C LEU A 326 9.18 -21.91 15.14
N ILE A 327 10.26 -22.69 15.12
CA ILE A 327 10.26 -24.08 15.60
C ILE A 327 10.01 -24.10 17.12
N GLN A 328 10.68 -23.22 17.87
CA GLN A 328 10.55 -23.13 19.33
C GLN A 328 9.12 -22.73 19.77
N LEU A 329 8.44 -21.89 18.98
CA LEU A 329 7.04 -21.50 19.22
C LEU A 329 6.03 -22.64 18.97
N ASN A 330 6.43 -23.69 18.24
CA ASN A 330 5.57 -24.81 17.85
C ASN A 330 6.18 -26.17 18.26
N PRO A 331 6.37 -26.43 19.57
CA PRO A 331 6.97 -27.67 20.04
C PRO A 331 6.09 -28.88 19.71
N HIS A 332 6.73 -30.03 19.48
CA HIS A 332 6.08 -31.33 19.23
C HIS A 332 5.16 -31.37 18.00
N LYS A 333 5.38 -30.48 17.02
CA LYS A 333 4.64 -30.49 15.76
C LYS A 333 5.59 -30.71 14.60
N ASP A 334 5.09 -31.44 13.61
CA ASP A 334 5.82 -31.66 12.38
C ASP A 334 5.70 -30.42 11.50
N ILE A 335 6.83 -29.81 11.16
CA ILE A 335 6.85 -28.61 10.33
C ILE A 335 7.10 -29.03 8.89
N THR A 336 6.30 -28.53 7.96
CA THR A 336 6.42 -28.84 6.53
C THR A 336 6.60 -27.57 5.72
N LEU A 337 7.25 -27.68 4.57
CA LEU A 337 7.43 -26.55 3.66
C LEU A 337 7.77 -27.03 2.24
N HIS A 338 7.55 -26.16 1.25
CA HIS A 338 8.01 -26.37 -0.12
C HIS A 338 9.14 -25.41 -0.46
N VAL A 339 10.19 -25.91 -1.10
CA VAL A 339 11.33 -25.10 -1.56
C VAL A 339 11.53 -25.33 -3.05
N SER A 340 11.74 -24.28 -3.83
CA SER A 340 12.13 -24.42 -5.23
C SER A 340 13.45 -25.21 -5.34
N ALA A 341 13.55 -26.09 -6.33
CA ALA A 341 14.72 -26.96 -6.50
C ALA A 341 16.05 -26.21 -6.66
N ASN A 342 16.00 -24.97 -7.15
CA ASN A 342 17.19 -24.12 -7.38
C ASN A 342 17.48 -23.15 -6.22
N ASN A 343 16.71 -23.19 -5.12
CA ASN A 343 16.87 -22.22 -4.04
C ASN A 343 17.97 -22.67 -3.06
N PRO A 344 18.99 -21.83 -2.78
CA PRO A 344 20.08 -22.15 -1.86
C PRO A 344 19.62 -22.38 -0.41
N ALA A 345 18.42 -21.94 -0.05
CA ALA A 345 17.81 -22.17 1.26
C ALA A 345 17.63 -23.66 1.61
N LEU A 346 17.70 -24.58 0.65
CA LEU A 346 17.71 -26.03 0.91
C LEU A 346 18.79 -26.42 1.93
N LEU A 347 19.96 -25.79 1.89
CA LEU A 347 21.05 -26.05 2.83
C LEU A 347 20.70 -25.59 4.26
N LEU A 348 20.00 -24.47 4.38
CA LEU A 348 19.52 -23.96 5.67
C LEU A 348 18.54 -24.97 6.29
N TYR A 349 17.53 -25.41 5.53
CA TYR A 349 16.55 -26.37 6.04
C TYR A 349 17.19 -27.71 6.41
N ASN A 350 18.13 -28.21 5.60
CA ASN A 350 18.86 -29.43 5.92
C ASN A 350 19.64 -29.31 7.24
N ARG A 351 20.26 -28.15 7.52
CA ARG A 351 20.95 -27.89 8.80
C ARG A 351 20.02 -27.96 10.01
N PHE A 352 18.76 -27.58 9.86
CA PHE A 352 17.72 -27.74 10.89
C PHE A 352 17.17 -29.17 10.99
N GLY A 353 17.60 -30.10 10.12
CA GLY A 353 17.16 -31.49 10.13
C GLY A 353 15.90 -31.77 9.29
N PHE A 354 15.49 -30.82 8.44
CA PHE A 354 14.40 -31.08 7.49
C PHE A 354 14.82 -32.17 6.50
N LYS A 355 13.93 -33.15 6.29
CA LYS A 355 14.12 -34.24 5.33
C LYS A 355 13.19 -34.06 4.14
N ALA A 356 13.69 -34.37 2.94
CA ALA A 356 12.86 -34.39 1.75
C ALA A 356 11.90 -35.59 1.79
N GLU A 357 10.59 -35.32 1.68
CA GLU A 357 9.55 -36.35 1.59
C GLU A 357 9.11 -36.59 0.13
N GLY A 358 9.28 -35.60 -0.76
CA GLY A 358 8.90 -35.76 -2.16
C GLY A 358 9.35 -34.61 -3.05
N PHE A 359 9.25 -34.85 -4.35
CA PHE A 359 9.50 -33.89 -5.41
C PHE A 359 8.19 -33.61 -6.15
N VAL A 360 7.80 -32.34 -6.22
CA VAL A 360 6.54 -31.88 -6.81
C VAL A 360 6.85 -31.09 -8.08
N VAL A 361 6.41 -31.62 -9.22
CA VAL A 361 6.60 -30.99 -10.53
C VAL A 361 5.58 -29.86 -10.72
N GLY A 362 6.02 -28.71 -11.23
CA GLY A 362 5.14 -27.59 -11.58
C GLY A 362 4.49 -26.86 -10.40
N PHE A 363 4.99 -27.05 -9.16
CA PHE A 363 4.41 -26.42 -7.97
C PHE A 363 4.30 -24.89 -8.08
N TYR A 364 5.30 -24.24 -8.66
CA TYR A 364 5.35 -22.78 -8.81
C TYR A 364 4.88 -22.27 -10.18
N GLU A 365 4.39 -23.12 -11.07
CA GLU A 365 4.02 -22.76 -12.44
C GLU A 365 2.89 -21.70 -12.50
N ALA A 366 1.97 -21.73 -11.53
CA ALA A 366 0.88 -20.75 -11.44
C ALA A 366 1.29 -19.39 -10.87
N TYR A 367 2.48 -19.29 -10.26
CA TYR A 367 2.93 -18.10 -9.53
C TYR A 367 4.11 -17.39 -10.20
N LEU A 368 4.93 -18.13 -10.93
CA LEU A 368 6.10 -17.60 -11.62
C LEU A 368 5.78 -17.17 -13.05
N ASP A 369 6.43 -16.11 -13.51
CA ASP A 369 6.41 -15.72 -14.93
C ASP A 369 7.00 -16.88 -15.78
N PRO A 370 6.37 -17.26 -16.90
CA PRO A 370 6.92 -18.21 -17.87
C PRO A 370 8.37 -17.91 -18.31
N GLN A 371 8.81 -16.65 -18.25
CA GLN A 371 10.18 -16.24 -18.60
C GLN A 371 11.17 -16.26 -17.42
N SER A 372 10.71 -16.57 -16.21
CA SER A 372 11.56 -16.57 -15.02
C SER A 372 12.62 -17.67 -15.06
N ARG A 373 13.83 -17.38 -14.59
CA ARG A 373 14.94 -18.36 -14.48
C ARG A 373 14.80 -19.29 -13.27
N SER A 374 13.76 -19.11 -12.47
CA SER A 374 13.51 -19.88 -11.25
C SER A 374 12.90 -21.24 -11.60
N SER A 375 13.28 -22.29 -10.85
CA SER A 375 12.69 -23.61 -11.10
C SER A 375 11.24 -23.64 -10.64
N THR A 376 10.35 -24.11 -11.51
CA THR A 376 8.92 -24.33 -11.22
C THR A 376 8.69 -25.53 -10.31
N ASN A 377 9.68 -26.41 -10.16
CA ASN A 377 9.59 -27.62 -9.36
C ASN A 377 9.99 -27.34 -7.90
N ALA A 378 9.39 -28.09 -6.97
CA ALA A 378 9.62 -27.94 -5.55
C ALA A 378 9.95 -29.25 -4.84
N PHE A 379 10.83 -29.18 -3.83
CA PHE A 379 10.98 -30.23 -2.84
C PHE A 379 10.02 -29.99 -1.68
N ARG A 380 9.26 -31.01 -1.32
CA ARG A 380 8.49 -31.03 -0.08
C ARG A 380 9.41 -31.51 1.05
N LEU A 381 9.65 -30.64 2.01
CA LEU A 381 10.46 -30.93 3.18
C LEU A 381 9.59 -31.08 4.44
N ARG A 382 10.01 -31.94 5.36
CA ARG A 382 9.40 -32.10 6.69
C ARG A 382 10.46 -32.22 7.77
N LEU A 383 10.28 -31.46 8.84
CA LEU A 383 10.95 -31.64 10.12
C LEU A 383 10.04 -32.48 11.00
N ARG A 384 10.52 -33.65 11.43
CA ARG A 384 9.82 -34.54 12.37
C ARG A 384 10.42 -34.34 13.76
N HIS A 385 9.56 -34.23 14.76
CA HIS A 385 9.99 -33.98 16.13
C HIS A 385 10.11 -35.24 16.98
#